data_AF-A0A969LLQ9-F1
#
_entry.id   AF-A0A969LLQ9-F1
#
_cell.length_a   1.000
_cell.length_b   1.000
_cell.length_c   1.000
_cell.angle_alpha   90.00
_cell.angle_beta   90.00
_cell.angle_gamma   90.00
#
_symmetry.space_group_name_H-M   'P 1'
#
loop_
_entity.id
_entity.type
_entity.pdbx_description
1 polymer ?
#
loop_
_entity_poly.entity_id
_entity_poly.type
_entity_poly.pdbx_seq_one_letter_code
_entity_poly.pdbx_strand_id
1 'polypeptide(L)'
;MQKLISNTDNLKADISKFELTVNGLSKDLQLKTDSVTKKEGEIERLNFTVNDLNTKVSNFNAELSAAKENIKGQEGQVNQLNSDNLLLTEKTTFSYYSENKRLTETSGTNSQTITDLTNRKSELDIELAEIKKDLQNIQTELGEVKKQNTQLIKDEDFRKQEHSNSLASLEKIQNQIQAERNKEVEERNTKEIERIRKLKETWSKHQENAKSIIKSICQKHTIQYIDKVSFKGDPDNSLLICDEYIVFDAKSPGSDDLTNFPNYLKDQAEKAKSMQSKNQ
;
A
#
# COMPACT_ATOMS: atom_id res chain seq x y z
N MET A 1 -5.27 -127.67 -143.58
CA MET A 1 -5.89 -126.32 -143.43
C MET A 1 -6.75 -126.18 -142.17
N GLN A 2 -7.64 -127.13 -141.81
CA GLN A 2 -8.52 -127.01 -140.62
C GLN A 2 -7.80 -126.85 -139.25
N LYS A 3 -6.66 -127.51 -139.01
CA LYS A 3 -5.89 -127.37 -137.74
C LYS A 3 -5.20 -126.00 -137.55
N LEU A 4 -4.84 -125.32 -138.64
CA LEU A 4 -4.19 -123.99 -138.60
C LEU A 4 -5.21 -122.86 -138.37
N ILE A 5 -6.43 -123.02 -138.89
CA ILE A 5 -7.54 -122.09 -138.68
C ILE A 5 -8.02 -122.14 -137.22
N SER A 6 -8.23 -123.33 -136.65
CA SER A 6 -8.59 -123.49 -135.22
C SER A 6 -7.53 -122.95 -134.25
N ASN A 7 -6.24 -123.09 -134.57
CA ASN A 7 -5.18 -122.56 -133.72
C ASN A 7 -5.08 -121.02 -133.81
N THR A 8 -5.37 -120.45 -134.98
CA THR A 8 -5.44 -119.00 -135.19
C THR A 8 -6.66 -118.38 -134.49
N ASP A 9 -7.79 -119.08 -134.51
CA ASP A 9 -9.01 -118.66 -133.82
C ASP A 9 -8.88 -118.77 -132.29
N ASN A 10 -8.21 -119.82 -131.79
CA ASN A 10 -7.89 -119.94 -130.35
C ASN A 10 -6.90 -118.85 -129.90
N LEU A 11 -5.85 -118.58 -130.68
CA LEU A 11 -4.91 -117.50 -130.37
C LEU A 11 -5.57 -116.12 -130.46
N LYS A 12 -6.50 -115.89 -131.39
CA LYS A 12 -7.32 -114.66 -131.43
C LYS A 12 -8.22 -114.55 -130.20
N ALA A 13 -8.84 -115.63 -129.77
CA ALA A 13 -9.68 -115.65 -128.58
C ALA A 13 -8.86 -115.36 -127.31
N ASP A 14 -7.66 -115.94 -127.20
CA ASP A 14 -6.73 -115.67 -126.10
C ASP A 14 -6.20 -114.24 -126.14
N ILE A 15 -5.87 -113.70 -127.32
CA ILE A 15 -5.48 -112.30 -127.51
C ILE A 15 -6.62 -111.37 -127.09
N SER A 16 -7.86 -111.60 -127.54
CA SER A 16 -9.01 -110.80 -127.10
C SER A 16 -9.28 -110.93 -125.60
N LYS A 17 -9.04 -112.10 -125.01
CA LYS A 17 -9.16 -112.31 -123.56
C LYS A 17 -8.06 -111.57 -122.79
N PHE A 18 -6.83 -111.58 -123.31
CA PHE A 18 -5.72 -110.82 -122.74
C PHE A 18 -5.93 -109.32 -122.92
N GLU A 19 -6.44 -108.84 -124.05
CA GLU A 19 -6.80 -107.43 -124.27
C GLU A 19 -7.89 -106.98 -123.29
N LEU A 20 -8.93 -107.78 -123.07
CA LEU A 20 -9.95 -107.51 -122.06
C LEU A 20 -9.37 -107.48 -120.65
N THR A 21 -8.45 -108.40 -120.34
CA THR A 21 -7.79 -108.46 -119.03
C THR A 21 -6.86 -107.27 -118.82
N VAL A 22 -6.08 -106.89 -119.83
CA VAL A 22 -5.18 -105.73 -119.82
C VAL A 22 -5.99 -104.44 -119.71
N ASN A 23 -7.11 -104.32 -120.41
CA ASN A 23 -8.01 -103.18 -120.29
C ASN A 23 -8.65 -103.09 -118.89
N GLY A 24 -9.04 -104.24 -118.32
CA GLY A 24 -9.54 -104.32 -116.94
C GLY A 24 -8.50 -103.91 -115.91
N LEU A 25 -7.28 -104.47 -116.00
CA LEU A 25 -6.15 -104.12 -115.14
C LEU A 25 -5.73 -102.66 -115.29
N SER A 26 -5.75 -102.11 -116.51
CA SER A 26 -5.44 -100.70 -116.78
C SER A 26 -6.47 -99.77 -116.12
N LYS A 27 -7.76 -100.13 -116.18
CA LYS A 27 -8.83 -99.39 -115.50
C LYS A 27 -8.71 -99.47 -113.98
N ASP A 28 -8.40 -100.64 -113.44
CA ASP A 28 -8.15 -100.81 -112.00
C ASP A 28 -6.92 -100.04 -111.53
N LEU A 29 -5.85 -100.02 -112.33
CA LEU A 29 -4.64 -99.23 -112.07
C LEU A 29 -4.95 -97.74 -112.08
N GLN A 30 -5.75 -97.26 -113.04
CA GLN A 30 -6.19 -95.86 -113.09
C GLN A 30 -7.02 -95.48 -111.85
N LEU A 31 -8.00 -96.32 -111.48
CA LEU A 31 -8.82 -96.11 -110.28
C LEU A 31 -7.99 -96.12 -108.99
N LYS A 32 -6.98 -97.00 -108.90
CA LYS A 32 -6.04 -97.02 -107.78
C LYS A 32 -5.20 -95.74 -107.76
N THR A 33 -4.71 -95.30 -108.92
CA THR A 33 -3.92 -94.07 -109.08
C THR A 33 -4.71 -92.86 -108.63
N ASP A 34 -5.94 -92.68 -109.12
CA ASP A 34 -6.81 -91.56 -108.72
C ASP A 34 -7.12 -91.60 -107.21
N SER A 35 -7.32 -92.79 -106.64
CA SER A 35 -7.50 -92.96 -105.20
C SER A 35 -6.24 -92.62 -104.40
N VAL A 36 -5.04 -92.89 -104.93
CA VAL A 36 -3.75 -92.53 -104.29
C VAL A 36 -3.57 -91.01 -104.35
N THR A 37 -3.76 -90.39 -105.52
CA THR A 37 -3.67 -88.93 -105.69
C THR A 37 -4.63 -88.18 -104.75
N LYS A 38 -5.86 -88.69 -104.59
CA LYS A 38 -6.83 -88.11 -103.66
C LYS A 38 -6.36 -88.20 -102.20
N LYS A 39 -5.81 -89.35 -101.80
CA LYS A 39 -5.25 -89.56 -100.45
C LYS A 39 -4.01 -88.71 -100.22
N GLU A 40 -3.15 -88.53 -101.21
CA GLU A 40 -1.97 -87.65 -101.14
C GLU A 40 -2.38 -86.19 -100.92
N GLY A 41 -3.38 -85.68 -101.65
CA GLY A 41 -3.90 -84.34 -101.41
C GLY A 41 -4.56 -84.15 -100.04
N GLU A 42 -5.16 -85.21 -99.49
CA GLU A 42 -5.69 -85.21 -98.12
C GLU A 42 -4.56 -85.20 -97.08
N ILE A 43 -3.49 -85.95 -97.31
CA ILE A 43 -2.27 -85.95 -96.47
C ILE A 43 -1.64 -84.55 -96.46
N GLU A 44 -1.54 -83.87 -97.60
CA GLU A 44 -1.00 -82.50 -97.65
C GLU A 44 -1.85 -81.51 -96.86
N ARG A 45 -3.18 -81.58 -96.98
CA ARG A 45 -4.10 -80.72 -96.20
C ARG A 45 -3.98 -80.99 -94.70
N LEU A 46 -3.89 -82.26 -94.30
CA LEU A 46 -3.68 -82.65 -92.92
C LEU A 46 -2.33 -82.15 -92.41
N ASN A 47 -1.25 -82.25 -93.19
CA ASN A 47 0.07 -81.73 -92.85
C ASN A 47 0.07 -80.21 -92.64
N PHE A 48 -0.60 -79.47 -93.53
CA PHE A 48 -0.75 -78.02 -93.36
C PHE A 48 -1.48 -77.68 -92.05
N THR A 49 -2.57 -78.39 -91.77
CA THR A 49 -3.36 -78.21 -90.54
C THR A 49 -2.55 -78.54 -89.28
N VAL A 50 -1.77 -79.63 -89.30
CA VAL A 50 -0.86 -80.00 -88.21
C VAL A 50 0.19 -78.92 -87.97
N ASN A 51 0.74 -78.34 -89.04
CA ASN A 51 1.75 -77.29 -88.92
C ASN A 51 1.18 -75.98 -88.35
N ASP A 52 -0.02 -75.58 -88.78
CA ASP A 52 -0.74 -74.43 -88.21
C ASP A 52 -1.05 -74.64 -86.72
N LEU A 53 -1.56 -75.83 -86.36
CA LEU A 53 -1.81 -76.19 -84.97
C LEU A 53 -0.53 -76.19 -84.12
N ASN A 54 0.58 -76.72 -84.65
CA ASN A 54 1.87 -76.69 -83.95
C ASN A 54 2.34 -75.26 -83.69
N THR A 55 2.15 -74.36 -84.66
CA THR A 55 2.49 -72.93 -84.50
C THR A 55 1.63 -72.29 -83.41
N LYS A 56 0.32 -72.56 -83.41
CA LYS A 56 -0.60 -72.06 -82.36
C LYS A 56 -0.23 -72.59 -80.97
N VAL A 57 0.08 -73.88 -80.85
CA VAL A 57 0.53 -74.49 -79.58
C VAL A 57 1.82 -73.83 -79.09
N SER A 58 2.77 -73.56 -79.98
CA SER A 58 4.00 -72.85 -79.62
C SER A 58 3.71 -71.44 -79.11
N ASN A 59 2.83 -70.69 -79.77
CA ASN A 59 2.46 -69.34 -79.34
C ASN A 59 1.73 -69.36 -77.99
N PHE A 60 0.76 -70.25 -77.81
CA PHE A 60 0.06 -70.39 -76.53
C PHE A 60 1.00 -70.80 -75.39
N ASN A 61 2.01 -71.63 -75.66
CA ASN A 61 3.02 -71.96 -74.66
C ASN A 61 3.87 -70.74 -74.27
N ALA A 62 4.25 -69.90 -75.24
CA ALA A 62 4.99 -68.67 -74.97
C ALA A 62 4.14 -67.68 -74.14
N GLU A 63 2.88 -67.48 -74.51
CA GLU A 63 1.93 -66.63 -73.76
C GLU A 63 1.70 -67.15 -72.34
N LEU A 64 1.55 -68.46 -72.17
CA LEU A 64 1.38 -69.09 -70.85
C LEU A 64 2.61 -68.87 -69.95
N SER A 65 3.82 -68.99 -70.50
CA SER A 65 5.06 -68.70 -69.77
C SER A 65 5.14 -67.23 -69.35
N ALA A 66 4.86 -66.30 -70.25
CA ALA A 66 4.85 -64.87 -69.95
C ALA A 66 3.79 -64.52 -68.87
N ALA A 67 2.59 -65.10 -68.98
CA ALA A 67 1.54 -64.93 -67.98
C ALA A 67 1.96 -65.47 -66.60
N LYS A 68 2.62 -66.62 -66.54
CA LYS A 68 3.15 -67.18 -65.28
C LYS A 68 4.20 -66.29 -64.64
N GLU A 69 5.12 -65.72 -65.42
CA GLU A 69 6.11 -64.78 -64.91
C GLU A 69 5.46 -63.50 -64.37
N ASN A 70 4.46 -62.97 -65.08
CA ASN A 70 3.70 -61.81 -64.62
C ASN A 70 2.94 -62.08 -63.32
N ILE A 71 2.26 -63.23 -63.19
CA ILE A 71 1.57 -63.62 -61.95
C ILE A 71 2.57 -63.69 -60.79
N LYS A 72 3.72 -64.32 -61.00
CA LYS A 72 4.77 -64.41 -59.97
C LYS A 72 5.29 -63.02 -59.55
N GLY A 73 5.44 -62.09 -60.50
CA GLY A 73 5.80 -60.70 -60.22
C GLY A 73 4.73 -59.98 -59.38
N GLN A 74 3.45 -60.15 -59.76
CA GLN A 74 2.32 -59.56 -59.04
C GLN A 74 2.17 -60.14 -57.62
N GLU A 75 2.34 -61.44 -57.43
CA GLU A 75 2.37 -62.08 -56.12
C GLU A 75 3.48 -61.50 -55.23
N GLY A 76 4.66 -61.27 -55.79
CA GLY A 76 5.76 -60.60 -55.09
C GLY A 76 5.39 -59.18 -54.62
N GLN A 77 4.76 -58.40 -55.50
CA GLN A 77 4.32 -57.04 -55.17
C GLN A 77 3.22 -57.03 -54.09
N VAL A 78 2.26 -57.95 -54.16
CA VAL A 78 1.21 -58.10 -53.14
C VAL A 78 1.81 -58.41 -51.78
N ASN A 79 2.77 -59.34 -51.72
CA ASN A 79 3.43 -59.69 -50.45
C ASN A 79 4.22 -58.52 -49.86
N GLN A 80 4.88 -57.72 -50.71
CA GLN A 80 5.59 -56.52 -50.27
C GLN A 80 4.61 -55.48 -49.71
N LEU A 81 3.55 -55.15 -50.46
CA LEU A 81 2.54 -54.19 -50.03
C LEU A 81 1.85 -54.63 -48.72
N ASN A 82 1.62 -55.92 -48.55
CA ASN A 82 1.03 -56.45 -47.32
C ASN A 82 1.96 -56.26 -46.12
N SER A 83 3.27 -56.49 -46.32
CA SER A 83 4.29 -56.28 -45.27
C SER A 83 4.41 -54.80 -44.91
N ASP A 84 4.43 -53.92 -45.91
CA ASP A 84 4.51 -52.46 -45.71
C ASP A 84 3.28 -51.93 -44.98
N ASN A 85 2.07 -52.40 -45.33
CA ASN A 85 0.84 -52.04 -44.65
C ASN A 85 0.82 -52.48 -43.19
N LEU A 86 1.36 -53.67 -42.90
CA LEU A 86 1.43 -54.20 -41.54
C LEU A 86 2.36 -53.34 -40.67
N LEU A 87 3.54 -52.98 -41.20
CA LEU A 87 4.50 -52.11 -40.53
C LEU A 87 3.96 -50.69 -40.35
N LEU A 88 3.24 -50.15 -41.34
CA LEU A 88 2.58 -48.86 -41.22
C LEU A 88 1.48 -48.87 -40.13
N THR A 89 0.71 -49.94 -40.06
CA THR A 89 -0.34 -50.13 -39.05
C THR A 89 0.25 -50.20 -37.65
N GLU A 90 1.34 -50.95 -37.46
CA GLU A 90 2.05 -51.03 -36.18
C GLU A 90 2.62 -49.67 -35.77
N LYS A 91 3.30 -48.98 -36.69
CA LYS A 91 3.91 -47.68 -36.42
C LYS A 91 2.87 -46.62 -36.06
N THR A 92 1.75 -46.57 -36.78
CA THR A 92 0.66 -45.64 -36.50
C THR A 92 0.00 -45.96 -35.15
N THR A 93 -0.28 -47.23 -34.88
CA THR A 93 -0.86 -47.68 -33.59
C THR A 93 0.04 -47.31 -32.41
N PHE A 94 1.35 -47.58 -32.53
CA PHE A 94 2.31 -47.22 -31.50
C PHE A 94 2.38 -45.70 -31.27
N SER A 95 2.44 -44.92 -32.36
CA SER A 95 2.44 -43.45 -32.29
C SER A 95 1.20 -42.93 -31.55
N TYR A 96 0.01 -43.39 -31.93
CA TYR A 96 -1.23 -42.96 -31.28
C TYR A 96 -1.30 -43.35 -29.81
N TYR A 97 -0.85 -44.55 -29.45
CA TYR A 97 -0.83 -44.99 -28.07
C TYR A 97 0.11 -44.13 -27.21
N SER A 98 1.32 -43.87 -27.71
CA SER A 98 2.31 -43.05 -27.00
C SER A 98 1.83 -41.61 -26.80
N GLU A 99 1.20 -41.02 -27.81
CA GLU A 99 0.65 -39.66 -27.72
C GLU A 99 -0.55 -39.59 -26.78
N ASN A 100 -1.47 -40.55 -26.82
CA ASN A 100 -2.60 -40.62 -25.89
C ASN A 100 -2.16 -40.74 -24.43
N LYS A 101 -1.11 -41.54 -24.17
CA LYS A 101 -0.52 -41.64 -22.83
C LYS A 101 0.02 -40.28 -22.37
N ARG A 102 0.80 -39.61 -23.21
CA ARG A 102 1.36 -38.28 -22.92
C ARG A 102 0.26 -37.24 -22.65
N LEU A 103 -0.79 -37.24 -23.48
CA LEU A 103 -1.94 -36.34 -23.31
C LEU A 103 -2.70 -36.61 -22.01
N THR A 104 -2.85 -37.89 -21.63
CA THR A 104 -3.50 -38.28 -20.37
C THR A 104 -2.71 -37.82 -19.16
N GLU A 105 -1.39 -38.01 -19.17
CA GLU A 105 -0.49 -37.55 -18.11
C GLU A 105 -0.53 -36.02 -17.99
N THR A 106 -0.44 -35.31 -19.11
CA THR A 106 -0.50 -33.84 -19.14
C THR A 106 -1.85 -33.30 -18.68
N SER A 107 -2.94 -33.97 -19.04
CA SER A 107 -4.28 -33.61 -18.59
C SER A 107 -4.42 -33.78 -17.07
N GLY A 108 -3.86 -34.86 -16.51
CA GLY A 108 -3.80 -35.08 -15.06
C GLY A 108 -3.03 -33.99 -14.33
N THR A 109 -1.82 -33.64 -14.80
CA THR A 109 -1.02 -32.57 -14.19
C THR A 109 -1.70 -31.20 -14.26
N ASN A 110 -2.36 -30.91 -15.38
CA ASN A 110 -3.11 -29.66 -15.54
C ASN A 110 -4.32 -29.62 -14.59
N SER A 111 -5.04 -30.73 -14.44
CA SER A 111 -6.18 -30.83 -13.52
C SER A 111 -5.75 -30.62 -12.06
N GLN A 112 -4.59 -31.16 -11.66
CA GLN A 112 -4.04 -30.94 -10.32
C GLN A 112 -3.66 -29.46 -10.13
N THR A 113 -2.95 -28.88 -11.10
CA THR A 113 -2.54 -27.46 -11.06
C THR A 113 -3.75 -26.53 -10.94
N ILE A 114 -4.84 -26.81 -11.67
CA ILE A 114 -6.09 -26.04 -11.58
C ILE A 114 -6.70 -26.15 -10.18
N THR A 115 -6.67 -27.34 -9.59
CA THR A 115 -7.19 -27.58 -8.22
C THR A 115 -6.40 -26.77 -7.20
N ASP A 116 -5.06 -26.83 -7.27
CA ASP A 116 -4.17 -26.12 -6.35
C ASP A 116 -4.33 -24.59 -6.48
N LEU A 117 -4.41 -24.07 -7.72
CA LEU A 117 -4.65 -22.65 -7.97
C LEU A 117 -6.03 -22.20 -7.49
N THR A 118 -7.05 -23.06 -7.61
CA THR A 118 -8.41 -22.78 -7.12
C THR A 118 -8.42 -22.68 -5.59
N ASN A 119 -7.76 -23.61 -4.91
CA ASN A 119 -7.64 -23.58 -3.45
C ASN A 119 -6.88 -22.33 -2.99
N ARG A 120 -5.74 -22.02 -3.61
CA ARG A 120 -4.96 -20.83 -3.26
C ARG A 120 -5.74 -19.53 -3.48
N LYS A 121 -6.54 -19.46 -4.54
CA LYS A 121 -7.44 -18.33 -4.77
C LYS A 121 -8.47 -18.20 -3.64
N SER A 122 -9.09 -19.31 -3.22
CA SER A 122 -10.05 -19.29 -2.12
C SER A 122 -9.43 -18.82 -0.81
N GLU A 123 -8.20 -19.23 -0.50
CA GLU A 123 -7.46 -18.75 0.68
C GLU A 123 -7.22 -17.24 0.61
N LEU A 124 -6.74 -16.75 -0.54
CA LEU A 124 -6.49 -15.32 -0.74
C LEU A 124 -7.78 -14.49 -0.64
N ASP A 125 -8.90 -15.00 -1.12
CA ASP A 125 -10.20 -14.33 -1.02
C ASP A 125 -10.65 -14.21 0.45
N ILE A 126 -10.36 -15.21 1.28
CA ILE A 126 -10.62 -15.19 2.74
C ILE A 126 -9.72 -14.16 3.43
N GLU A 127 -8.40 -14.23 3.20
CA GLU A 127 -7.43 -13.28 3.78
C GLU A 127 -7.79 -11.82 3.41
N LEU A 128 -8.19 -11.59 2.15
CA LEU A 128 -8.60 -10.27 1.67
C LEU A 128 -9.88 -9.77 2.37
N ALA A 129 -10.85 -10.65 2.61
CA ALA A 129 -12.07 -10.32 3.35
C ALA A 129 -11.77 -9.95 4.82
N GLU A 130 -10.86 -10.67 5.47
CA GLU A 130 -10.41 -10.38 6.84
C GLU A 130 -9.70 -9.04 6.93
N ILE A 131 -8.71 -8.78 6.05
CA ILE A 131 -7.99 -7.50 6.01
C ILE A 131 -8.94 -6.32 5.77
N LYS A 132 -9.95 -6.49 4.90
CA LYS A 132 -10.97 -5.45 4.67
C LYS A 132 -11.79 -5.16 5.92
N LYS A 133 -12.16 -6.20 6.68
CA LYS A 133 -12.90 -6.05 7.93
C LYS A 133 -12.05 -5.31 8.98
N ASP A 134 -10.79 -5.69 9.13
CA ASP A 134 -9.88 -5.04 10.08
C ASP A 134 -9.63 -3.59 9.71
N LEU A 135 -9.47 -3.29 8.42
CA LEU A 135 -9.36 -1.91 7.94
C LEU A 135 -10.59 -1.08 8.30
N GLN A 136 -11.79 -1.63 8.14
CA GLN A 136 -13.04 -0.96 8.50
C GLN A 136 -13.16 -0.71 10.00
N ASN A 137 -12.72 -1.66 10.83
CA ASN A 137 -12.68 -1.50 12.29
C ASN A 137 -11.73 -0.38 12.70
N ILE A 138 -10.49 -0.39 12.17
CA ILE A 138 -9.48 0.64 12.45
C ILE A 138 -9.97 2.02 11.99
N GLN A 139 -10.65 2.11 10.85
CA GLN A 139 -11.22 3.37 10.38
C GLN A 139 -12.30 3.92 11.32
N THR A 140 -13.10 3.02 11.90
CA THR A 140 -14.14 3.38 12.88
C THR A 140 -13.50 3.88 14.17
N GLU A 141 -12.56 3.12 14.73
CA GLU A 141 -11.80 3.50 15.94
C GLU A 141 -11.06 4.84 15.74
N LEU A 142 -10.42 5.05 14.59
CA LEU A 142 -9.77 6.31 14.25
C LEU A 142 -10.77 7.48 14.23
N GLY A 143 -11.99 7.25 13.73
CA GLY A 143 -13.06 8.24 13.75
C GLY A 143 -13.48 8.61 15.18
N GLU A 144 -13.62 7.62 16.05
CA GLU A 144 -13.97 7.80 17.46
C GLU A 144 -12.88 8.55 18.23
N VAL A 145 -11.62 8.15 18.08
CA VAL A 145 -10.47 8.82 18.72
C VAL A 145 -10.34 10.26 18.25
N LYS A 146 -10.55 10.54 16.95
CA LYS A 146 -10.56 11.94 16.44
C LYS A 146 -11.67 12.77 17.08
N LYS A 147 -12.86 12.19 17.24
CA LYS A 147 -13.99 12.86 17.90
C LYS A 147 -13.67 13.16 19.36
N GLN A 148 -13.13 12.19 20.10
CA GLN A 148 -12.71 12.37 21.49
C GLN A 148 -11.62 13.44 21.62
N ASN A 149 -10.60 13.41 20.77
CA ASN A 149 -9.53 14.40 20.79
C ASN A 149 -10.05 15.82 20.53
N THR A 150 -10.98 15.97 19.58
CA THR A 150 -11.64 17.26 19.31
C THR A 150 -12.43 17.76 20.53
N GLN A 151 -13.10 16.86 21.25
CA GLN A 151 -13.83 17.23 22.47
C GLN A 151 -12.88 17.66 23.58
N LEU A 152 -11.81 16.90 23.83
CA LEU A 152 -10.81 17.23 24.86
C LEU A 152 -10.13 18.58 24.60
N ILE A 153 -9.83 18.90 23.34
CA ILE A 153 -9.27 20.20 22.97
C ILE A 153 -10.25 21.33 23.32
N LYS A 154 -11.53 21.18 22.97
CA LYS A 154 -12.57 22.17 23.30
C LYS A 154 -12.74 22.34 24.81
N ASP A 155 -12.77 21.23 25.56
CA ASP A 155 -12.92 21.27 27.02
C ASP A 155 -11.70 21.95 27.66
N GLU A 156 -10.49 21.69 27.17
CA GLU A 156 -9.27 22.32 27.67
C GLU A 156 -9.21 23.83 27.35
N ASP A 157 -9.63 24.24 26.15
CA ASP A 157 -9.75 25.66 25.80
C ASP A 157 -10.79 26.37 26.66
N PHE A 158 -11.92 25.71 26.94
CA PHE A 158 -12.94 26.24 27.86
C PHE A 158 -12.38 26.41 29.27
N ARG A 159 -11.67 25.41 29.80
CA ARG A 159 -11.03 25.48 31.13
C ARG A 159 -10.00 26.60 31.22
N LYS A 160 -9.18 26.78 30.19
CA LYS A 160 -8.21 27.90 30.11
C LYS A 160 -8.91 29.25 30.12
N GLN A 161 -10.03 29.38 29.39
CA GLN A 161 -10.80 30.61 29.38
C GLN A 161 -11.42 30.91 30.75
N GLU A 162 -12.03 29.93 31.42
CA GLU A 162 -12.57 30.11 32.77
C GLU A 162 -11.48 30.48 33.79
N HIS A 163 -10.33 29.83 33.70
CA HIS A 163 -9.20 30.15 34.57
C HIS A 163 -8.68 31.57 34.33
N SER A 164 -8.55 32.00 33.07
CA SER A 164 -8.17 33.37 32.70
C SER A 164 -9.16 34.40 33.26
N ASN A 165 -10.46 34.14 33.12
CA ASN A 165 -11.51 35.01 33.67
C ASN A 165 -11.44 35.09 35.20
N SER A 166 -11.19 33.96 35.86
CA SER A 166 -11.05 33.89 37.33
C SER A 166 -9.83 34.66 37.81
N LEU A 167 -8.69 34.55 37.13
CA LEU A 167 -7.49 35.33 37.41
C LEU A 167 -7.74 36.84 37.25
N ALA A 168 -8.39 37.26 36.17
CA ALA A 168 -8.72 38.66 35.95
C ALA A 168 -9.64 39.20 37.07
N SER A 169 -10.58 38.38 37.55
CA SER A 169 -11.44 38.74 38.70
C SER A 169 -10.63 38.88 40.00
N LEU A 170 -9.71 37.95 40.27
CA LEU A 170 -8.82 38.01 41.44
C LEU A 170 -7.89 39.23 41.39
N GLU A 171 -7.32 39.53 40.23
CA GLU A 171 -6.49 40.71 40.02
C GLU A 171 -7.28 42.00 40.30
N LYS A 172 -8.54 42.07 39.84
CA LYS A 172 -9.43 43.19 40.15
C LYS A 172 -9.67 43.35 41.65
N ILE A 173 -9.95 42.25 42.36
CA ILE A 173 -10.15 42.26 43.82
C ILE A 173 -8.87 42.68 44.54
N GLN A 174 -7.71 42.13 44.14
CA GLN A 174 -6.41 42.48 44.70
C GLN A 174 -6.12 43.97 44.54
N ASN A 175 -6.34 44.52 43.34
CA ASN A 175 -6.14 45.94 43.08
C ASN A 175 -7.08 46.83 43.91
N GLN A 176 -8.33 46.40 44.10
CA GLN A 176 -9.28 47.09 44.97
C GLN A 176 -8.82 47.08 46.44
N ILE A 177 -8.41 45.93 46.97
CA ILE A 177 -7.90 45.81 48.35
C ILE A 177 -6.66 46.69 48.54
N GLN A 178 -5.75 46.70 47.56
CA GLN A 178 -4.54 47.52 47.63
C GLN A 178 -4.88 49.03 47.64
N ALA A 179 -5.85 49.45 46.82
CA ALA A 179 -6.32 50.83 46.78
C ALA A 179 -6.98 51.25 48.10
N GLU A 180 -7.84 50.40 48.66
CA GLU A 180 -8.49 50.63 49.96
C GLU A 180 -7.47 50.74 51.09
N ARG A 181 -6.47 49.85 51.12
CA ARG A 181 -5.39 49.90 52.11
C ARG A 181 -4.55 51.15 52.00
N ASN A 182 -4.19 51.56 50.78
CA ASN A 182 -3.45 52.80 50.55
C ASN A 182 -4.25 54.02 51.02
N LYS A 183 -5.56 54.05 50.72
CA LYS A 183 -6.46 55.11 51.17
C LYS A 183 -6.56 55.16 52.70
N GLU A 184 -6.69 54.01 53.37
CA GLU A 184 -6.74 53.95 54.83
C GLU A 184 -5.45 54.49 55.46
N VAL A 185 -4.29 54.11 54.92
CA VAL A 185 -2.98 54.62 55.38
C VAL A 185 -2.90 56.14 55.20
N GLU A 186 -3.31 56.65 54.05
CA GLU A 186 -3.31 58.10 53.77
C GLU A 186 -4.25 58.87 54.71
N GLU A 187 -5.44 58.33 54.97
CA GLU A 187 -6.38 58.91 55.92
C GLU A 187 -5.84 58.93 57.35
N ARG A 188 -5.16 57.85 57.78
CA ARG A 188 -4.51 57.79 59.10
C ARG A 188 -3.37 58.81 59.21
N ASN A 189 -2.52 58.91 58.20
CA ASN A 189 -1.44 59.89 58.14
C ASN A 189 -1.97 61.32 58.17
N THR A 190 -3.01 61.60 57.38
CA THR A 190 -3.64 62.93 57.35
C THR A 190 -4.23 63.31 58.71
N LYS A 191 -4.92 62.37 59.38
CA LYS A 191 -5.45 62.59 60.73
C LYS A 191 -4.34 62.86 61.75
N GLU A 192 -3.23 62.14 61.66
CA GLU A 192 -2.09 62.34 62.56
C GLU A 192 -1.39 63.69 62.31
N ILE A 193 -1.21 64.07 61.03
CA ILE A 193 -0.69 65.40 60.66
C ILE A 193 -1.61 66.50 61.20
N GLU A 194 -2.93 66.36 61.05
CA GLU A 194 -3.88 67.36 61.55
C GLU A 194 -3.91 67.40 63.08
N ARG A 195 -3.77 66.24 63.76
CA ARG A 195 -3.61 66.19 65.22
C ARG A 195 -2.38 66.97 65.65
N ILE A 196 -1.22 66.71 65.04
CA ILE A 196 0.03 67.42 65.32
C ILE A 196 -0.14 68.93 65.03
N ARG A 197 -0.81 69.30 63.93
CA ARG A 197 -1.07 70.70 63.56
C ARG A 197 -1.90 71.41 64.63
N LYS A 198 -2.99 70.79 65.11
CA LYS A 198 -3.84 71.33 66.17
C LYS A 198 -3.12 71.49 67.50
N LEU A 199 -2.28 70.51 67.86
CA LEU A 199 -1.43 70.60 69.06
C LEU A 199 -0.47 71.79 68.97
N LYS A 200 0.21 71.96 67.81
CA LYS A 200 1.07 73.13 67.56
C LYS A 200 0.31 74.45 67.65
N GLU A 201 -0.91 74.51 67.10
CA GLU A 201 -1.74 75.72 67.15
C GLU A 201 -2.20 76.06 68.57
N THR A 202 -2.64 75.05 69.32
CA THR A 202 -3.08 75.21 70.72
C THR A 202 -1.91 75.65 71.60
N TRP A 203 -0.73 75.07 71.38
CA TRP A 203 0.48 75.49 72.07
C TRP A 203 0.86 76.94 71.74
N SER A 204 0.86 77.31 70.46
CA SER A 204 1.15 78.69 70.04
C SER A 204 0.18 79.70 70.69
N LYS A 205 -1.12 79.40 70.73
CA LYS A 205 -2.12 80.22 71.43
C LYS A 205 -1.87 80.31 72.93
N HIS A 206 -1.51 79.20 73.57
CA HIS A 206 -1.17 79.18 74.99
C HIS A 206 0.07 80.01 75.29
N GLN A 207 1.13 79.88 74.49
CA GLN A 207 2.37 80.64 74.60
C GLN A 207 2.12 82.15 74.51
N GLU A 208 1.32 82.60 73.54
CA GLU A 208 0.92 84.00 73.41
C GLU A 208 0.10 84.49 74.61
N ASN A 209 -0.84 83.68 75.10
CA ASN A 209 -1.63 84.02 76.29
C ASN A 209 -0.76 84.13 77.54
N ALA A 210 0.17 83.18 77.76
CA ALA A 210 1.11 83.20 78.87
C ALA A 210 2.00 84.45 78.80
N LYS A 211 2.51 84.80 77.61
CA LYS A 211 3.27 86.02 77.37
C LYS A 211 2.48 87.28 77.69
N SER A 212 1.22 87.35 77.27
CA SER A 212 0.33 88.46 77.58
C SER A 212 0.10 88.63 79.09
N ILE A 213 -0.15 87.52 79.80
CA ILE A 213 -0.32 87.52 81.27
C ILE A 213 0.95 87.99 81.97
N ILE A 214 2.12 87.45 81.60
CA ILE A 214 3.41 87.83 82.20
C ILE A 214 3.69 89.33 81.97
N LYS A 215 3.48 89.83 80.74
CA LYS A 215 3.60 91.27 80.43
C LYS A 215 2.68 92.12 81.32
N SER A 216 1.43 91.70 81.51
CA SER A 216 0.47 92.42 82.34
C SER A 216 0.89 92.45 83.83
N ILE A 217 1.38 91.33 84.37
CA ILE A 217 1.90 91.25 85.74
C ILE A 217 3.11 92.18 85.90
N CYS A 218 4.03 92.17 84.94
CA CYS A 218 5.23 93.02 84.98
C CYS A 218 4.87 94.51 84.96
N GLN A 219 3.92 94.91 84.11
CA GLN A 219 3.39 96.29 84.08
C GLN A 219 2.79 96.69 85.43
N LYS A 220 1.97 95.83 86.04
CA LYS A 220 1.32 96.10 87.34
C LYS A 220 2.32 96.28 88.48
N HIS A 221 3.41 95.52 88.48
CA HIS A 221 4.42 95.51 89.54
C HIS A 221 5.67 96.35 89.23
N THR A 222 5.64 97.17 88.16
CA THR A 222 6.75 98.03 87.74
C THR A 222 8.06 97.25 87.47
N ILE A 223 7.94 96.01 86.99
CA ILE A 223 9.06 95.16 86.57
C ILE A 223 9.31 95.37 85.07
N GLN A 224 10.58 95.49 84.67
CA GLN A 224 10.95 95.69 83.27
C GLN A 224 10.88 94.36 82.50
N TYR A 225 9.90 94.24 81.60
CA TYR A 225 9.80 93.14 80.65
C TYR A 225 10.66 93.43 79.40
N ILE A 226 11.39 92.43 78.90
CA ILE A 226 12.28 92.55 77.75
C ILE A 226 11.80 91.63 76.63
N ASP A 227 11.34 92.23 75.52
CA ASP A 227 10.88 91.49 74.34
C ASP A 227 12.02 90.89 73.50
N LYS A 228 13.21 91.50 73.53
CA LYS A 228 14.38 90.99 72.81
C LYS A 228 15.62 91.11 73.68
N VAL A 229 16.17 89.96 74.06
CA VAL A 229 17.37 89.85 74.89
C VAL A 229 18.64 89.98 74.06
N SER A 230 19.72 90.44 74.70
CA SER A 230 21.03 90.66 74.09
C SER A 230 21.93 89.42 74.08
N PHE A 231 21.51 88.32 74.71
CA PHE A 231 22.23 87.04 74.70
C PHE A 231 21.70 86.07 73.61
N LYS A 232 22.47 85.02 73.31
CA LYS A 232 22.16 84.06 72.25
C LYS A 232 21.01 83.13 72.66
N GLY A 233 19.83 83.34 72.09
CA GLY A 233 18.63 82.52 72.27
C GLY A 233 17.37 83.32 71.95
N ASP A 234 16.24 82.64 71.74
CA ASP A 234 14.91 83.27 71.61
C ASP A 234 14.00 82.76 72.74
N PRO A 235 14.22 83.23 73.98
CA PRO A 235 13.43 82.80 75.14
C PRO A 235 12.00 83.36 75.08
N ASP A 236 11.01 82.56 75.49
CA ASP A 236 9.60 82.95 75.40
C ASP A 236 9.26 84.24 76.15
N ASN A 237 9.76 84.37 77.38
CA ASN A 237 9.56 85.54 78.23
C ASN A 237 10.84 85.87 78.99
N SER A 238 11.24 87.15 79.00
CA SER A 238 12.45 87.60 79.71
C SER A 238 12.17 88.88 80.48
N LEU A 239 12.57 88.91 81.75
CA LEU A 239 12.41 90.04 82.67
C LEU A 239 13.78 90.52 83.13
N LEU A 240 13.87 91.80 83.51
CA LEU A 240 15.04 92.38 84.18
C LEU A 240 14.64 92.82 85.59
N ILE A 241 15.24 92.18 86.59
CA ILE A 241 15.02 92.48 88.00
C ILE A 241 16.41 92.62 88.63
N CYS A 242 16.71 93.78 89.25
CA CYS A 242 17.97 94.03 89.94
C CYS A 242 19.22 93.70 89.10
N ASP A 243 19.25 94.17 87.84
CA ASP A 243 20.34 93.95 86.86
C ASP A 243 20.61 92.49 86.45
N GLU A 244 19.73 91.55 86.84
CA GLU A 244 19.75 90.16 86.37
C GLU A 244 18.60 89.84 85.41
N TYR A 245 18.91 89.12 84.34
CA TYR A 245 17.91 88.62 83.40
C TYR A 245 17.27 87.34 83.93
N ILE A 246 15.95 87.37 84.16
CA ILE A 246 15.15 86.21 84.53
C ILE A 246 14.36 85.74 83.31
N VAL A 247 14.60 84.51 82.88
CA VAL A 247 13.97 83.90 81.70
C VAL A 247 12.89 82.92 82.13
N PHE A 248 11.67 83.12 81.63
CA PHE A 248 10.56 82.18 81.74
C PHE A 248 10.27 81.56 80.37
N ASP A 249 10.89 80.41 80.13
CA ASP A 249 10.75 79.64 78.89
C ASP A 249 9.71 78.53 79.09
N ALA A 250 8.69 78.46 78.24
CA ALA A 250 7.69 77.40 78.29
C ALA A 250 8.04 76.34 77.25
N LYS A 251 7.95 75.05 77.62
CA LYS A 251 8.18 73.95 76.69
C LYS A 251 6.92 73.12 76.53
N SER A 252 6.55 72.85 75.27
CA SER A 252 5.51 71.88 74.99
C SER A 252 6.03 70.47 75.25
N PRO A 253 5.21 69.58 75.85
CA PRO A 253 5.48 68.17 75.78
C PRO A 253 5.31 67.73 74.32
N GLY A 254 6.42 67.31 73.68
CA GLY A 254 6.41 66.83 72.30
C GLY A 254 5.71 65.48 72.11
N SER A 255 5.30 64.83 73.20
CA SER A 255 4.59 63.55 73.24
C SER A 255 3.58 63.52 74.39
N ASP A 256 2.53 62.70 74.27
CA ASP A 256 1.59 62.42 75.37
C ASP A 256 2.27 61.69 76.55
N ASP A 257 3.44 61.08 76.32
CA ASP A 257 4.25 60.47 77.37
C ASP A 257 5.10 61.52 78.10
N LEU A 258 4.69 61.86 79.32
CA LEU A 258 5.33 62.84 80.21
C LEU A 258 6.41 62.23 81.10
N THR A 259 6.68 60.92 81.01
CA THR A 259 7.65 60.23 81.88
C THR A 259 9.09 60.74 81.69
N ASN A 260 9.43 61.23 80.49
CA ASN A 260 10.74 61.82 80.19
C ASN A 260 10.84 63.32 80.51
N PHE A 261 9.76 63.96 80.97
CA PHE A 261 9.74 65.39 81.28
C PHE A 261 10.72 65.81 82.39
N PRO A 262 10.90 65.05 83.49
CA PRO A 262 11.88 65.41 84.53
C PRO A 262 13.33 65.39 84.02
N ASN A 263 13.68 64.40 83.19
CA ASN A 263 15.02 64.30 82.60
C ASN A 263 15.26 65.43 81.60
N TYR A 264 14.25 65.76 80.77
CA TYR A 264 14.31 66.88 79.84
C TYR A 264 14.50 68.23 80.56
N LEU A 265 13.78 68.48 81.67
CA LEU A 265 13.97 69.68 82.48
C LEU A 265 15.39 69.77 83.05
N LYS A 266 15.95 68.65 83.49
CA LYS A 266 17.30 68.57 84.05
C LYS A 266 18.36 68.90 82.99
N ASP A 267 18.27 68.32 81.80
CA ASP A 267 19.19 68.59 80.69
C ASP A 267 19.14 70.06 80.23
N GLN A 268 17.95 70.68 80.25
CA GLN A 268 17.80 72.09 79.89
C GLN A 268 18.36 73.03 80.98
N ALA A 269 18.15 72.71 82.25
CA ALA A 269 18.75 73.44 83.36
C ALA A 269 20.29 73.40 83.30
N GLU A 270 20.87 72.25 82.94
CA GLU A 270 22.32 72.11 82.75
C GLU A 270 22.83 72.92 81.53
N LYS A 271 22.10 72.91 80.41
CA LYS A 271 22.43 73.76 79.24
C LYS A 271 22.37 75.25 79.58
N ALA A 272 21.35 75.70 80.31
CA ALA A 272 21.22 77.09 80.74
C ALA A 272 22.38 77.51 81.67
N LYS A 273 22.79 76.62 82.58
CA LYS A 273 23.94 76.83 83.48
C LYS A 273 25.26 76.96 82.71
N SER A 274 25.44 76.18 81.63
CA SER A 274 26.59 76.32 80.72
C SER A 274 26.62 77.64 79.95
N MET A 275 25.47 78.34 79.78
CA MET A 275 25.41 79.63 79.10
C MET A 275 25.79 80.80 80.02
N GLN A 276 25.53 80.70 81.33
CA GLN A 276 25.99 81.68 82.33
C GLN A 276 27.53 81.68 82.49
N SER A 277 28.18 80.53 82.39
CA SER A 277 29.63 80.40 82.64
C SER A 277 30.54 80.92 81.51
N LYS A 278 29.99 81.36 80.36
CA LYS A 278 30.78 81.88 79.22
C LYS A 278 30.72 83.40 79.03
N ASN A 279 30.08 84.12 79.96
CA ASN A 279 30.02 85.59 79.98
C ASN A 279 30.73 86.18 81.22
N GLN A 280 31.89 85.63 81.58
CA GLN A 280 32.93 86.34 82.36
C GLN A 280 34.13 86.59 81.45
#